data_AF-W6TJ28-F1
#
_entry.id   AF-W6TJ28-F1
#
_cell.length_a   1.000
_cell.length_b   1.000
_cell.length_c   1.000
_cell.angle_alpha   90.00
_cell.angle_beta   90.00
_cell.angle_gamma   90.00
#
_symmetry.space_group_name_H-M   'P 1'
#
loop_
_entity.id
_entity.type
_entity.pdbx_description
1 polymer ?
#
loop_
_entity_poly.entity_id
_entity_poly.type
_entity_poly.pdbx_seq_one_letter_code
_entity_poly.pdbx_strand_id
1 'polypeptide(L)' 'MSFINKDDKYDENNPLEFEIIIIDEASMIDANTFLRLLKALKTNTKIIITGDKNQLPSIAGGNVYSSLTKIKNK' A
#
# COMPACT_ATOMS: atom_id res chain seq x y z
N MET A 1 -9.41 0.17 -18.52
CA MET A 1 -9.68 0.45 -17.10
C MET A 1 -8.41 1.00 -16.47
N SER A 2 -8.08 2.28 -16.65
CA SER A 2 -6.91 2.88 -15.97
C SER A 2 -7.41 3.64 -14.74
N PHE A 3 -7.33 3.01 -13.58
CA PHE A 3 -7.49 3.66 -12.27
C PHE A 3 -6.24 4.47 -11.86
N ILE A 4 -5.42 4.85 -12.84
CA ILE A 4 -4.13 5.50 -12.62
C ILE A 4 -4.33 6.97 -12.93
N ASN A 5 -4.31 7.80 -11.88
CA ASN A 5 -4.23 9.25 -12.05
C ASN A 5 -2.90 9.57 -12.71
N LYS A 6 -2.95 10.29 -13.82
CA LYS A 6 -1.78 10.67 -14.61
C LYS A 6 -0.89 11.71 -13.90
N ASP A 7 -1.35 12.27 -12.78
CA ASP A 7 -0.73 13.39 -12.08
C ASP A 7 -0.03 12.99 -10.77
N ASP A 8 0.26 11.71 -10.58
CA ASP A 8 1.00 11.24 -9.42
C ASP A 8 2.45 11.73 -9.48
N LYS A 9 2.90 12.47 -8.47
CA LYS A 9 4.30 12.96 -8.38
C LYS A 9 5.31 11.81 -8.42
N TYR A 10 4.97 10.66 -7.84
CA TYR A 10 5.82 9.49 -7.78
C TYR A 10 5.08 8.29 -8.38
N ASP A 11 5.79 7.54 -9.22
CA ASP A 11 5.26 6.41 -9.97
C ASP A 11 6.40 5.46 -10.39
N GLU A 12 6.10 4.57 -11.34
CA GLU A 12 7.05 3.60 -11.89
C GLU A 12 8.23 4.24 -12.67
N ASN A 13 8.06 5.47 -13.16
CA ASN A 13 9.10 6.24 -13.87
C ASN A 13 9.83 7.23 -12.95
N ASN A 14 9.22 7.61 -11.84
CA ASN A 14 9.78 8.47 -10.80
C ASN A 14 9.57 7.86 -9.40
N PRO A 15 10.35 6.83 -9.02
CA PRO A 15 10.13 6.10 -7.78
C PRO A 15 10.56 6.90 -6.55
N LEU A 16 10.02 6.52 -5.40
CA LEU A 16 10.45 6.98 -4.08
C LEU A 16 11.89 6.53 -3.79
N GLU A 17 12.70 7.44 -3.26
CA GLU A 17 14.12 7.19 -2.95
C GLU A 17 14.32 6.70 -1.52
N PHE A 18 13.50 5.74 -1.08
CA PHE A 18 13.57 5.16 0.25
C PHE A 18 13.91 3.66 0.20
N GLU A 19 14.83 3.25 1.05
CA GLU A 19 15.18 1.82 1.22
C GLU A 19 14.19 1.09 2.12
N ILE A 20 13.58 1.81 3.08
CA ILE A 20 12.60 1.28 4.01
C ILE A 20 11.44 2.27 4.10
N ILE A 21 10.21 1.77 4.00
CA ILE A 21 8.97 2.51 4.23
C ILE A 21 8.20 1.82 5.34
N ILE A 22 7.80 2.60 6.34
CA ILE A 22 6.96 2.14 7.45
C ILE A 22 5.57 2.75 7.25
N ILE A 23 4.57 1.89 7.20
CA ILE A 23 3.17 2.29 7.07
C ILE A 23 2.47 1.97 8.38
N ASP A 24 2.07 3.01 9.09
CA ASP A 24 1.23 2.89 10.28
C ASP A 24 -0.26 2.93 9.93
N GLU A 25 -1.09 2.34 10.80
CA GLU A 25 -2.55 2.27 10.66
C GLU A 25 -3.03 1.78 9.28
N ALA A 26 -2.37 0.74 8.75
CA ALA A 26 -2.64 0.23 7.41
C ALA A 26 -4.05 -0.37 7.23
N SER A 27 -4.77 -0.64 8.32
CA SER A 27 -6.21 -0.98 8.35
C SER A 27 -7.07 0.04 7.59
N MET A 28 -6.66 1.31 7.58
CA MET A 28 -7.39 2.43 6.97
C MET A 28 -7.06 2.63 5.48
N ILE A 29 -6.06 1.93 4.94
CA ILE A 29 -5.59 2.12 3.57
C ILE A 29 -6.43 1.29 2.59
N ASP A 30 -6.95 1.94 1.55
CA ASP A 30 -7.66 1.29 0.46
C ASP A 30 -6.72 0.71 -0.61
N ALA A 31 -7.28 -0.13 -1.47
CA ALA A 31 -6.52 -0.82 -2.51
C ALA A 31 -5.92 0.12 -3.57
N ASN A 32 -6.57 1.25 -3.90
CA ASN A 32 -6.05 2.18 -4.89
C ASN A 32 -4.82 2.93 -4.34
N THR A 33 -4.94 3.44 -3.11
CA THR A 33 -3.85 4.11 -2.40
C THR A 33 -2.64 3.18 -2.24
N PHE A 34 -2.88 1.93 -1.83
CA PHE A 34 -1.80 0.94 -1.72
C PHE A 34 -1.16 0.61 -3.07
N LEU A 35 -1.95 0.46 -4.14
CA LEU A 35 -1.41 0.21 -5.49
C LEU A 35 -0.54 1.36 -5.99
N ARG A 36 -0.96 2.62 -5.77
CA ARG A 36 -0.17 3.80 -6.13
C ARG A 36 1.15 3.83 -5.37
N LEU A 37 1.14 3.49 -4.08
CA LEU A 37 2.36 3.34 -3.30
C LEU A 37 3.27 2.29 -3.92
N LEU A 38 2.77 1.08 -4.19
CA LEU A 38 3.54 -0.02 -4.77
C LEU A 38 4.17 0.34 -6.12
N LYS A 39 3.46 1.06 -6.99
CA LYS A 39 3.99 1.56 -8.27
C LYS A 39 5.16 2.51 -8.09
N ALA A 40 5.16 3.30 -7.02
CA ALA A 40 6.21 4.24 -6.70
C ALA A 40 7.41 3.62 -5.97
N LEU A 41 7.45 2.31 -5.72
CA LEU A 41 8.57 1.67 -5.00
C LEU A 41 9.66 1.17 -5.93
N LYS A 42 10.91 1.29 -5.49
CA LYS A 42 12.03 0.56 -6.09
C LYS A 42 11.92 -0.91 -5.71
N THR A 43 12.41 -1.82 -6.56
CA THR A 43 12.35 -3.28 -6.31
C THR A 43 12.96 -3.72 -4.98
N ASN A 44 13.97 -2.99 -4.48
CA ASN A 44 14.66 -3.30 -3.24
C ASN A 44 14.11 -2.56 -2.01
N THR A 45 13.05 -1.75 -2.16
CA THR A 45 12.43 -1.06 -1.03
C THR A 45 11.71 -2.06 -0.14
N LYS A 46 12.05 -2.08 1.15
CA LYS A 46 11.37 -2.88 2.17
C LYS A 46 10.17 -2.12 2.70
N ILE A 47 9.04 -2.81 2.85
CA ILE A 47 7.84 -2.24 3.47
C ILE A 47 7.62 -2.94 4.81
N ILE A 48 7.46 -2.15 5.87
CA ILE A 48 6.99 -2.59 7.17
C ILE A 48 5.58 -2.04 7.34
N ILE A 49 4.61 -2.93 7.53
CA ILE A 49 3.20 -2.59 7.66
C ILE A 49 2.76 -2.91 9.08
N THR A 50 2.20 -1.92 9.75
CA THR A 50 1.57 -2.06 11.07
C THR A 50 0.14 -1.54 11.03
N GLY A 51 -0.70 -2.07 11.91
CA GLY A 51 -2.11 -1.71 12.02
C GLY A 51 -2.88 -2.70 12.90
N ASP A 52 -4.12 -2.38 13.22
CA ASP A 52 -5.00 -3.27 13.99
C ASP A 52 -6.11 -3.86 13.11
N LYS A 53 -6.23 -5.19 13.13
CA LYS A 53 -7.27 -5.93 12.40
C LYS A 53 -8.68 -5.70 12.97
N ASN A 54 -8.78 -5.23 14.20
CA ASN A 54 -10.05 -4.99 14.89
C ASN A 54 -10.55 -3.55 14.74
N GLN A 55 -9.74 -2.66 14.13
CA GLN A 55 -10.11 -1.28 13.84
C GLN A 55 -11.03 -1.19 12.61
N LEU A 56 -11.60 -0.01 12.36
CA LEU A 56 -12.44 0.21 11.19
C LEU A 56 -11.62 0.02 9.90
N PRO A 57 -12.19 -0.65 8.88
CA PRO A 57 -11.54 -0.77 7.58
C PRO A 57 -11.54 0.58 6.84
N SER A 58 -10.74 0.68 5.78
CA SER A 58 -10.84 1.80 4.85
C SER A 58 -12.27 2.05 4.38
N ILE A 59 -12.64 3.33 4.26
CA ILE A 59 -13.96 3.77 3.77
C ILE A 59 -14.10 3.47 2.26
N ALA A 60 -12.98 3.54 1.52
CA ALA A 60 -12.93 3.19 0.11
C ALA A 60 -12.78 1.67 -0.09
N GLY A 61 -13.10 1.20 -1.30
CA GLY A 61 -13.15 -0.23 -1.59
C GLY A 61 -11.77 -0.91 -1.54
N GLY A 62 -11.76 -2.13 -0.99
CA GLY A 62 -10.59 -3.02 -0.96
C GLY A 62 -9.80 -2.94 0.33
N ASN A 63 -9.95 -3.94 1.19
CA ASN A 63 -9.23 -4.02 2.47
C ASN A 63 -7.91 -4.79 2.29
N VAL A 64 -6.84 -4.04 2.02
CA VAL A 64 -5.50 -4.58 1.78
C VAL A 64 -4.95 -5.24 3.05
N TYR A 65 -5.02 -4.56 4.19
CA TYR A 65 -4.44 -5.04 5.44
C TYR A 65 -5.06 -6.39 5.89
N SER A 66 -6.39 -6.53 5.82
CA SER A 66 -7.07 -7.80 6.11
C SER A 66 -6.64 -8.91 5.15
N SER A 67 -6.40 -8.58 3.89
CA SER A 67 -5.97 -9.57 2.88
C SER A 67 -4.55 -10.05 3.16
N LEU A 68 -3.62 -9.14 3.46
CA LEU A 68 -2.23 -9.46 3.78
C LEU A 68 -2.11 -10.29 5.06
N THR A 69 -2.85 -9.93 6.12
CA THR A 69 -2.81 -10.64 7.41
C THR A 69 -3.40 -12.06 7.37
N LYS A 70 -4.22 -12.38 6.36
CA LYS A 70 -4.79 -13.71 6.14
C LYS A 70 -3.86 -14.66 5.39
N ILE A 71 -2.75 -14.15 4.84
CA ILE A 71 -1.75 -14.98 4.15
C ILE A 71 -1.08 -15.86 5.21
N LYS A 72 -1.48 -17.13 5.27
CA LYS A 72 -0.77 -18.13 6.08
C LYS A 72 0.54 -18.47 5.37
N ASN A 73 1.65 -18.41 6.11
CA ASN A 73 2.89 -19.05 5.67
C ASN A 73 2.57 -20.54 5.50
N LYS A 74 2.65 -21.04 4.27
CA LYS A 74 2.67 -22.47 3.99
C LYS A 74 4.01 -23.05 4.45
#